data_AF-A0AAP0HP16-F1
#
_entry.id   AF-A0AAP0HP16-F1
#
_cell.length_a   1.000
_cell.length_b   1.000
_cell.length_c   1.000
_cell.angle_alpha   90.00
_cell.angle_beta   90.00
_cell.angle_gamma   90.00
#
_symmetry.space_group_name_H-M   'P 1'
#
loop_
_entity.id
_entity.type
_entity.pdbx_description
1 polymer ?
#
loop_
_entity_poly.entity_id
_entity_poly.type
_entity_poly.pdbx_seq_one_letter_code
_entity_poly.pdbx_strand_id
1 'polypeptide(L)'
;MVEDLSKKGKLKNCIAVCYASGSMSGTPMNVCIALGLLTPFLSEDPWKNKVITFSQDPQLHPIQGDNLKSNVESIKRMSWEMNTDFQKVFDLILKVAVNWNLRDSNATPVIAVQKGVALVSGFSKNMLKLFMEEGRDLNPDGISNQC
;
A
#
# COMPACT_ATOMS: atom_id res chain seq x y z
N MET A 1 2.66 22.91 8.49
CA MET A 1 1.87 21.75 8.99
C MET A 1 2.43 20.41 8.53
N VAL A 2 2.38 20.04 7.24
CA VAL A 2 2.94 18.74 6.78
C VAL A 2 4.43 18.64 7.07
N GLU A 3 5.19 19.71 6.82
CA GLU A 3 6.61 19.78 7.18
C GLU A 3 6.85 19.64 8.69
N ASP A 4 6.00 20.27 9.51
CA ASP A 4 6.12 20.19 10.98
C ASP A 4 5.79 18.79 11.51
N LEU A 5 4.83 18.11 10.90
CA LEU A 5 4.52 16.71 11.20
C LEU A 5 5.65 15.78 10.73
N SER A 6 6.18 16.01 9.52
CA SER A 6 7.32 15.24 9.02
C SER A 6 8.58 15.43 9.87
N LYS A 7 8.76 16.58 10.52
CA LYS A 7 9.86 16.82 11.49
C LYS A 7 9.68 16.01 12.77
N LYS A 8 8.45 15.69 13.17
CA LYS A 8 8.16 14.86 14.35
C LYS A 8 8.32 13.37 14.07
N GLY A 9 8.24 12.97 12.81
CA GLY A 9 8.43 11.60 12.37
C GLY A 9 7.62 11.31 11.12
N LYS A 10 8.05 10.28 10.37
CA LYS A 10 7.31 9.78 9.22
C LYS A 10 6.55 8.51 9.58
N LEU A 11 5.45 8.27 8.87
CA LEU A 11 4.67 7.06 9.00
C LEU A 11 5.38 5.92 8.27
N LYS A 12 5.77 4.89 9.03
CA LYS A 12 6.38 3.67 8.49
C LYS A 12 5.28 2.68 8.14
N ASN A 13 5.42 2.00 6.99
CA ASN A 13 4.50 0.94 6.53
C ASN A 13 3.02 1.35 6.54
N CYS A 14 2.73 2.62 6.22
CA CYS A 14 1.38 3.15 6.19
C CYS A 14 0.97 3.46 4.75
N ILE A 15 -0.21 3.01 4.36
CA ILE A 15 -0.84 3.34 3.07
C ILE A 15 -2.29 3.72 3.31
N ALA A 16 -2.74 4.77 2.62
CA ALA A 16 -4.14 5.16 2.61
C ALA A 16 -4.89 4.45 1.49
N VAL A 17 -6.01 3.84 1.85
CA VAL A 17 -7.06 3.40 0.92
C VAL A 17 -8.17 4.44 1.02
N CYS A 18 -8.35 5.22 -0.04
CA CYS A 18 -9.28 6.35 -0.02
C CYS A 18 -10.66 5.90 -0.47
N TYR A 19 -11.68 6.10 0.37
CA TYR A 19 -13.08 5.85 0.05
C TYR A 19 -13.84 7.15 -0.13
N ALA A 20 -14.43 7.36 -1.30
CA ALA A 20 -15.47 8.36 -1.47
C ALA A 20 -16.74 7.68 -2.00
N SER A 21 -17.85 7.83 -1.28
CA SER A 21 -19.16 7.39 -1.75
C SER A 21 -19.85 8.50 -2.55
N GLY A 22 -20.76 8.13 -3.46
CA GLY A 22 -21.61 9.11 -4.16
C GLY A 22 -22.52 9.92 -3.22
N SER A 23 -22.70 9.51 -1.97
CA SER A 23 -23.45 10.25 -0.93
C SER A 23 -22.57 11.18 -0.09
N MET A 24 -21.23 11.08 -0.19
CA MET A 24 -20.32 11.98 0.50
C MET A 24 -20.29 13.33 -0.21
N SER A 25 -20.92 14.33 0.39
CA SER A 25 -20.87 15.72 -0.07
C SER A 25 -20.51 16.65 1.08
N GLY A 26 -19.91 17.81 0.79
CA GLY A 26 -19.49 18.78 1.80
C GLY A 26 -18.35 18.26 2.70
N THR A 27 -18.51 18.38 4.02
CA THR A 27 -17.44 18.12 5.00
C THR A 27 -16.88 16.69 4.94
N PRO A 28 -17.69 15.61 4.88
CA PRO A 28 -17.17 14.24 4.74
C PRO A 28 -16.23 14.05 3.55
N MET A 29 -16.56 14.64 2.39
CA MET A 29 -15.71 14.56 1.20
C MET A 29 -14.39 15.31 1.42
N ASN A 30 -14.46 16.52 1.98
CA ASN A 30 -13.27 17.33 2.25
C ASN A 30 -12.32 16.63 3.24
N VAL A 31 -12.86 15.99 4.27
CA VAL A 31 -12.08 15.23 5.25
C VAL A 31 -11.40 14.02 4.60
N CYS A 32 -12.12 13.28 3.76
CA CYS A 32 -11.55 12.14 3.03
C CYS A 32 -10.38 12.57 2.13
N ILE A 33 -10.57 13.62 1.32
CA ILE A 33 -9.52 14.16 0.47
C ILE A 33 -8.33 14.63 1.31
N ALA A 34 -8.57 15.32 2.42
CA ALA A 34 -7.51 15.83 3.29
C ALA A 34 -6.67 14.68 3.88
N LEU A 35 -7.31 13.61 4.39
CA LEU A 35 -6.61 12.44 4.94
C LEU A 35 -5.91 11.62 3.85
N GLY A 36 -6.54 11.50 2.67
CA GLY A 36 -5.98 10.86 1.49
C GLY A 36 -4.75 11.59 0.94
N LEU A 37 -4.62 12.90 1.17
CA LEU A 37 -3.40 13.66 0.85
C LEU A 37 -2.38 13.65 1.97
N LEU A 38 -2.82 13.72 3.22
CA LEU A 38 -1.92 13.82 4.37
C LEU A 38 -1.11 12.54 4.56
N THR A 39 -1.76 11.38 4.50
CA THR A 39 -1.12 10.09 4.76
C THR A 39 0.05 9.81 3.82
N PRO A 40 -0.10 9.92 2.48
CA PRO A 40 1.00 9.66 1.55
C PRO A 40 2.15 10.67 1.64
N PHE A 41 1.87 11.91 2.03
CA PHE A 41 2.92 12.93 2.23
C PHE A 41 3.72 12.72 3.51
N LEU A 42 3.13 12.07 4.51
CA LEU A 42 3.82 11.68 5.75
C LEU A 42 4.42 10.28 5.70
N SER A 43 4.07 9.47 4.69
CA SER A 43 4.53 8.10 4.56
C SER A 43 5.93 8.01 3.95
N GLU A 44 6.67 6.98 4.36
CA GLU A 44 7.96 6.62 3.75
C GLU A 44 7.78 5.80 2.48
N ASP A 45 8.85 5.66 1.70
CA ASP A 45 8.87 4.70 0.59
C ASP A 45 8.60 3.28 1.13
N PRO A 46 7.87 2.43 0.40
CA PRO A 46 7.41 2.61 -0.98
C PRO A 46 6.04 3.30 -1.13
N TRP A 47 5.39 3.66 -0.02
CA TRP A 47 4.02 4.15 0.01
C TRP A 47 3.92 5.68 -0.14
N LYS A 48 5.05 6.37 0.00
CA LYS A 48 5.16 7.81 -0.20
C LYS A 48 4.51 8.26 -1.51
N ASN A 49 3.70 9.31 -1.40
CA ASN A 49 2.96 9.94 -2.50
C ASN A 49 2.08 8.98 -3.31
N LYS A 50 1.59 7.89 -2.71
CA LYS A 50 0.66 6.95 -3.36
C LYS A 50 -0.55 6.68 -2.48
N VAL A 51 -1.71 6.48 -3.11
CA VAL A 51 -2.93 6.01 -2.46
C VAL A 51 -3.53 4.85 -3.24
N ILE A 52 -4.30 4.02 -2.57
CA ILE A 52 -5.12 3.00 -3.24
C ILE A 52 -6.54 3.53 -3.38
N THR A 53 -7.10 3.41 -4.59
CA THR A 53 -8.50 3.75 -4.84
C THR A 53 -9.42 2.70 -4.22
N PHE A 54 -10.49 3.14 -3.56
CA PHE A 54 -11.57 2.26 -3.14
C PHE A 54 -12.52 2.03 -4.33
N SER A 55 -12.21 1.01 -5.12
CA SER A 55 -12.99 0.58 -6.29
C SER A 55 -13.01 -0.95 -6.44
N GLN A 56 -13.93 -1.49 -7.25
CA GLN A 56 -13.95 -2.91 -7.61
C GLN A 56 -12.65 -3.35 -8.31
N ASP A 57 -12.01 -2.42 -8.99
CA ASP A 57 -10.65 -2.56 -9.49
C ASP A 57 -9.74 -1.51 -8.82
N PRO A 58 -9.21 -1.80 -7.62
CA PRO A 58 -8.36 -0.86 -6.90
C PRO A 58 -7.07 -0.63 -7.69
N GLN A 59 -6.57 0.61 -7.67
CA GLN A 59 -5.35 1.01 -8.37
C GLN A 59 -4.44 1.80 -7.43
N LEU A 60 -3.13 1.60 -7.55
CA LEU A 60 -2.14 2.37 -6.82
C LEU A 60 -1.90 3.71 -7.56
N HIS A 61 -2.59 4.75 -7.12
CA HIS A 61 -2.59 6.06 -7.77
C HIS A 61 -1.47 6.95 -7.21
N PRO A 62 -0.51 7.40 -8.04
CA PRO A 62 0.52 8.34 -7.61
C PRO A 62 -0.02 9.77 -7.55
N ILE A 63 0.30 10.47 -6.46
CA ILE A 63 -0.03 11.88 -6.25
C ILE A 63 1.21 12.71 -6.65
N GLN A 64 1.18 13.32 -7.83
CA GLN A 64 2.29 14.07 -8.43
C GLN A 64 1.89 15.48 -8.88
N GLY A 65 1.06 16.17 -8.10
CA GLY A 65 0.70 17.56 -8.38
C GLY A 65 1.73 18.55 -7.82
N ASP A 66 2.04 19.58 -8.60
CA ASP A 66 2.99 20.65 -8.23
C ASP A 66 2.52 21.51 -7.05
N ASN A 67 1.20 21.53 -6.80
CA ASN A 67 0.59 22.32 -5.73
C ASN A 67 -0.62 21.60 -5.10
N LEU A 68 -1.07 22.09 -3.95
CA LEU A 68 -2.20 21.49 -3.23
C LEU A 68 -3.46 21.36 -4.09
N LYS A 69 -3.77 22.37 -4.92
CA LYS A 69 -4.94 22.34 -5.81
C LYS A 69 -4.83 21.17 -6.80
N SER A 70 -3.70 21.01 -7.48
CA SER A 70 -3.46 19.90 -8.40
C SER A 70 -3.51 18.53 -7.72
N ASN A 71 -3.01 18.43 -6.48
CA ASN A 71 -3.07 17.20 -5.69
C ASN A 71 -4.51 16.85 -5.27
N VAL A 72 -5.29 17.85 -4.84
CA VAL A 72 -6.72 17.69 -4.54
C VAL A 72 -7.49 17.25 -5.79
N GLU A 73 -7.23 17.89 -6.93
CA GLU A 73 -7.88 17.53 -8.20
C GLU A 73 -7.48 16.12 -8.68
N SER A 74 -6.23 15.71 -8.45
CA SER A 74 -5.77 14.34 -8.73
C SER A 74 -6.58 13.31 -7.94
N ILE A 75 -6.81 13.55 -6.65
CA ILE A 75 -7.65 12.70 -5.81
C ILE A 75 -9.10 12.74 -6.29
N LYS A 76 -9.69 13.92 -6.48
CA LYS A 76 -11.09 14.06 -6.91
C LYS A 76 -11.41 13.35 -8.23
N ARG A 77 -10.45 13.28 -9.15
CA ARG A 77 -10.59 12.63 -10.46
C ARG A 77 -10.46 11.11 -10.42
N MET A 78 -10.09 10.52 -9.29
CA MET A 78 -10.08 9.07 -9.14
C MET A 78 -11.49 8.51 -9.40
N SER A 79 -11.54 7.33 -10.00
CA SER A 79 -12.79 6.58 -10.14
C SER A 79 -13.24 6.10 -8.76
N TRP A 80 -14.14 6.87 -8.16
CA TRP A 80 -14.78 6.53 -6.90
C TRP A 80 -15.95 5.58 -7.18
N GLU A 81 -15.78 4.31 -6.85
CA GLU A 81 -16.87 3.34 -6.92
C GLU A 81 -17.39 3.06 -5.49
N MET A 82 -18.62 2.55 -5.40
CA MET A 82 -19.27 2.29 -4.11
C MET A 82 -18.96 0.90 -3.53
N ASN A 83 -17.95 0.22 -4.07
CA ASN A 83 -17.50 -1.09 -3.64
C ASN A 83 -15.97 -1.17 -3.68
N THR A 84 -15.41 -2.18 -3.02
CA THR A 84 -13.98 -2.49 -3.13
C THR A 84 -13.75 -3.96 -2.98
N ASP A 85 -12.87 -4.47 -3.82
CA ASP A 85 -12.34 -5.81 -3.68
C ASP A 85 -11.09 -5.76 -2.79
N PHE A 86 -11.27 -6.10 -1.51
CA PHE A 86 -10.17 -6.11 -0.56
C PHE A 86 -9.08 -7.12 -0.92
N GLN A 87 -9.40 -8.23 -1.58
CA GLN A 87 -8.37 -9.18 -2.01
C GLN A 87 -7.42 -8.52 -3.00
N LYS A 88 -7.95 -7.80 -3.99
CA LYS A 88 -7.14 -7.02 -4.93
C LYS A 88 -6.34 -5.90 -4.26
N VAL A 89 -6.88 -5.25 -3.21
CA VAL A 89 -6.13 -4.28 -2.41
C VAL A 89 -4.92 -4.94 -1.75
N PHE A 90 -5.12 -6.11 -1.13
CA PHE A 90 -4.02 -6.86 -0.53
C PHE A 90 -3.02 -7.37 -1.57
N ASP A 91 -3.48 -7.80 -2.75
CA ASP A 91 -2.61 -8.21 -3.86
C ASP A 91 -1.75 -7.05 -4.36
N LEU A 92 -2.29 -5.83 -4.44
CA LEU A 92 -1.51 -4.63 -4.77
C LEU A 92 -0.46 -4.33 -3.71
N ILE A 93 -0.83 -4.40 -2.44
CA ILE A 93 0.10 -4.19 -1.32
C ILE A 93 1.24 -5.23 -1.39
N LEU A 94 0.88 -6.50 -1.58
CA LEU A 94 1.84 -7.59 -1.69
C LEU A 94 2.73 -7.46 -2.92
N LYS A 95 2.19 -7.05 -4.07
CA LYS A 95 2.95 -6.77 -5.29
C LYS A 95 3.98 -5.66 -5.06
N VAL A 96 3.59 -4.57 -4.40
CA VAL A 96 4.55 -3.50 -4.03
C VAL A 96 5.61 -4.04 -3.07
N ALA A 97 5.22 -4.79 -2.05
CA ALA A 97 6.13 -5.35 -1.07
C ALA A 97 7.17 -6.29 -1.70
N VAL A 98 6.73 -7.19 -2.60
CA VAL A 98 7.60 -8.10 -3.35
C VAL A 98 8.53 -7.32 -4.29
N ASN A 99 8.00 -6.35 -5.04
CA ASN A 99 8.80 -5.55 -5.96
C ASN A 99 9.87 -4.72 -5.25
N TRP A 100 9.54 -4.19 -4.08
CA TRP A 100 10.48 -3.47 -3.23
C TRP A 100 11.38 -4.38 -2.38
N ASN A 101 11.16 -5.69 -2.45
CA ASN A 101 11.84 -6.66 -1.60
C ASN A 101 11.81 -6.23 -0.13
N LEU A 102 10.65 -5.75 0.33
CA LEU A 102 10.46 -5.31 1.70
C LEU A 102 10.74 -6.50 2.62
N ARG A 103 11.81 -6.38 3.41
CA ARG A 103 12.17 -7.36 4.43
C ARG A 103 11.78 -6.84 5.79
N ASP A 104 11.31 -7.73 6.63
CA ASP A 104 11.03 -7.47 8.05
C ASP A 104 12.31 -7.37 8.92
N SER A 105 13.50 -7.25 8.30
CA SER A 105 14.79 -7.31 8.99
C SER A 105 15.52 -5.97 8.99
N ASN A 106 16.05 -5.55 10.15
CA ASN A 106 16.93 -4.39 10.36
C ASN A 106 18.33 -4.52 9.68
N ALA A 107 18.51 -5.41 8.70
CA ALA A 107 19.79 -5.61 8.05
C ALA A 107 20.13 -4.42 7.13
N THR A 108 21.39 -3.98 7.19
CA THR A 108 21.96 -2.94 6.35
C THR A 108 21.61 -3.16 4.87
N PRO A 109 21.27 -2.11 4.09
CA PRO A 109 20.98 -2.26 2.67
C PRO A 109 22.23 -2.79 1.96
N VAL A 110 22.18 -4.04 1.50
CA VAL A 110 23.25 -4.64 0.71
C VAL A 110 22.87 -4.62 -0.77
N ILE A 111 23.67 -3.91 -1.56
CA ILE A 111 23.57 -3.88 -3.02
C ILE A 111 24.05 -5.22 -3.59
N ALA A 112 23.30 -5.78 -4.53
CA ALA A 112 23.51 -7.10 -5.13
C ALA A 112 24.88 -7.33 -5.81
N VAL A 113 25.70 -6.28 -5.92
CA VAL A 113 26.97 -6.26 -6.66
C VAL A 113 28.19 -6.45 -5.75
N GLN A 114 28.02 -6.54 -4.43
CA GLN A 114 29.14 -6.81 -3.53
C GLN A 114 29.65 -8.25 -3.64
N LYS A 115 30.94 -8.39 -3.97
CA LYS A 115 31.64 -9.67 -4.08
C LYS A 115 31.63 -10.40 -2.73
N GLY A 116 31.09 -11.61 -2.68
CA GLY A 116 30.95 -12.42 -1.45
C GLY A 116 29.57 -12.35 -0.78
N VAL A 117 28.61 -11.63 -1.37
CA VAL A 117 27.23 -11.54 -0.87
C VAL A 117 26.30 -12.35 -1.78
N ALA A 118 25.46 -13.21 -1.18
CA ALA A 118 24.33 -13.84 -1.85
C ALA A 118 23.02 -13.23 -1.31
N LEU A 119 22.23 -12.62 -2.20
CA LEU A 119 20.96 -11.99 -1.83
C LEU A 119 19.86 -13.06 -1.82
N VAL A 120 19.61 -13.67 -0.66
CA VAL A 120 18.53 -14.66 -0.48
C VAL A 120 17.27 -13.94 -0.01
N SER A 121 16.45 -13.47 -0.94
CA SER A 121 15.11 -12.95 -0.63
C SER A 121 14.03 -14.00 -0.83
N GLY A 122 12.97 -13.91 -0.02
CA GLY A 122 11.67 -14.49 -0.32
C GLY A 122 11.19 -15.53 0.67
N PHE A 123 9.93 -15.37 1.09
CA PHE A 123 9.02 -16.52 1.06
C PHE A 123 9.17 -17.19 -0.31
N SER A 124 9.34 -18.51 -0.31
CA SER A 124 9.49 -19.31 -1.53
C SER A 124 8.45 -18.89 -2.59
N LYS A 125 8.88 -18.67 -3.85
CA LYS A 125 7.94 -18.43 -4.96
C LYS A 125 6.89 -19.53 -5.07
N ASN A 126 7.25 -20.76 -4.69
CA ASN A 126 6.31 -21.88 -4.64
C ASN A 126 5.36 -21.76 -3.45
N MET A 127 5.78 -21.25 -2.29
CA MET A 127 4.91 -21.01 -1.14
C MET A 127 3.94 -19.84 -1.37
N LEU A 128 4.40 -18.75 -1.99
CA LEU A 128 3.54 -17.63 -2.37
C LEU A 128 2.56 -18.03 -3.47
N LYS A 129 2.99 -18.85 -4.44
CA LYS A 129 2.11 -19.44 -5.45
C LYS A 129 1.09 -20.39 -4.82
N LEU A 130 1.50 -21.25 -3.88
CA LEU A 130 0.61 -22.11 -3.11
C LEU A 130 -0.43 -21.26 -2.34
N PHE A 131 0.01 -20.17 -1.70
CA PHE A 131 -0.86 -19.26 -0.94
C PHE A 131 -1.85 -18.47 -1.83
N MET A 132 -1.44 -18.13 -3.05
CA MET A 132 -2.28 -17.41 -4.03
C MET A 132 -3.18 -18.34 -4.85
N GLU A 133 -2.75 -19.56 -5.14
CA GLU A 133 -3.51 -20.54 -5.95
C GLU A 133 -4.41 -21.43 -5.10
N GLU A 134 -4.02 -21.77 -3.86
CA GLU A 134 -4.79 -22.61 -2.93
C GLU A 134 -5.49 -21.80 -1.83
N GLY A 135 -5.92 -20.56 -2.13
CA GLY A 135 -6.62 -19.67 -1.20
C GLY A 135 -8.01 -20.15 -0.74
N ARG A 136 -8.14 -21.39 -0.27
CA ARG A 136 -9.29 -21.92 0.48
C ARG A 136 -8.80 -22.74 1.67
N ASP A 137 -9.20 -22.26 2.85
CA ASP A 137 -9.07 -22.86 4.19
C ASP A 137 -7.68 -22.83 4.85
N LEU A 138 -7.32 -21.64 5.37
CA LEU A 138 -6.43 -21.51 6.52
C LEU A 138 -7.20 -21.84 7.81
N ASN A 139 -7.58 -23.10 8.00
CA ASN A 139 -8.01 -23.59 9.31
C ASN A 139 -6.77 -24.08 10.10
N PRO A 140 -6.47 -23.57 11.30
CA PRO A 140 -5.33 -24.00 12.12
C PRO A 140 -5.27 -25.52 12.38
N ASP A 141 -6.39 -26.24 12.31
CA ASP A 141 -6.42 -27.70 12.47
C ASP A 141 -5.84 -28.48 11.27
N GLY A 142 -5.73 -27.86 10.09
CA GLY A 142 -5.20 -28.51 8.88
C GLY A 142 -3.69 -28.66 8.86
N ILE A 143 -2.98 -27.84 9.64
CA ILE A 143 -1.50 -27.78 9.64
C ILE A 143 -0.90 -28.89 10.54
N SER A 144 -1.69 -29.45 11.47
CA SER A 144 -1.23 -30.46 12.43
C SER A 144 -1.07 -31.88 11.87
N ASN A 145 -1.58 -32.18 10.67
CA ASN A 145 -1.64 -33.56 10.13
C ASN A 145 -0.68 -33.82 8.95
N GLN A 146 0.35 -32.99 8.75
CA GLN A 146 1.38 -33.22 7.72
C GLN A 146 2.82 -33.28 8.30
N CYS A 147 2.97 -33.67 9.56
CA CYS A 147 4.25 -34.14 10.11
C CYS A 147 4.23 -35.65 10.32
#